data_AF-X1GT16-F1
#
_entry.id   AF-X1GT16-F1
#
_cell.length_a   1.000
_cell.length_b   1.000
_cell.length_c   1.000
_cell.angle_alpha   90.00
_cell.angle_beta   90.00
_cell.angle_gamma   90.00
#
_symmetry.space_group_name_H-M   'P 1'
#
loop_
_entity.id
_entity.type
_entity.pdbx_description
1 polymer ?
#
loop_
_entity_poly.entity_id
_entity_poly.type
_entity_poly.pdbx_seq_one_letter_code
_entity_poly.pdbx_strand_id
1 'polypeptide(L)' 'GEIGINHNGSIENAKKLIDMANLCEIDAVKFQKRTPEICVPEHKKNEIRETPWGDITYLEYRKKIEFGEEEYK' A
#
# COMPACT_ATOMS: atom_id res chain seq x y z
N GLY A 1 12.35 7.72 7.04
CA GLY A 1 10.92 7.66 7.40
C GLY A 1 10.29 6.38 6.87
N GLU A 2 9.32 5.80 7.57
CA GLU A 2 8.57 4.63 7.09
C GLU A 2 7.23 5.06 6.50
N ILE A 3 7.11 5.00 5.17
CA ILE A 3 5.83 5.22 4.48
C ILE A 3 5.00 3.93 4.48
N GLY A 4 5.65 2.78 4.30
CA GLY A 4 4.99 1.48 4.32
C GLY A 4 3.93 1.38 3.22
N ILE A 5 2.67 1.20 3.63
CA ILE A 5 1.49 1.11 2.75
C ILE A 5 0.55 2.32 2.84
N ASN A 6 0.97 3.39 3.53
CA ASN A 6 0.11 4.56 3.82
C ASN A 6 -0.28 5.38 2.57
N HIS A 7 0.29 5.05 1.41
CA HIS A 7 -0.11 5.59 0.12
C HIS A 7 -1.49 5.11 -0.36
N ASN A 8 -2.05 4.05 0.25
CA ASN A 8 -3.38 3.50 -0.07
C ASN A 8 -3.54 3.18 -1.58
N GLY A 9 -2.50 2.64 -2.22
CA GLY A 9 -2.53 2.33 -3.65
C GLY A 9 -2.54 3.56 -4.59
N SER A 10 -2.33 4.78 -4.07
CA SER A 10 -2.30 6.00 -4.89
C SER A 10 -0.88 6.57 -5.01
N ILE A 11 -0.41 6.74 -6.24
CA ILE A 11 0.86 7.42 -6.55
C ILE A 11 0.87 8.86 -6.06
N GLU A 12 -0.26 9.56 -6.18
CA GLU A 12 -0.37 10.95 -5.72
C GLU A 12 -0.13 11.03 -4.20
N ASN A 13 -0.73 10.10 -3.44
CA ASN A 13 -0.52 10.04 -1.99
C ASN A 13 0.92 9.65 -1.65
N ALA A 14 1.52 8.72 -2.40
CA ALA A 14 2.94 8.35 -2.21
C ALA A 14 3.87 9.58 -2.37
N LYS A 15 3.64 10.39 -3.41
CA LYS A 15 4.40 11.63 -3.65
C LYS A 15 4.21 12.64 -2.51
N LYS A 16 2.98 12.88 -2.06
CA LYS A 16 2.71 13.76 -0.91
C LYS A 16 3.42 13.30 0.37
N LEU A 17 3.50 11.99 0.60
CA LEU A 17 4.21 11.43 1.75
C LEU A 17 5.74 11.60 1.63
N ILE A 18 6.30 11.49 0.43
CA ILE A 18 7.72 11.79 0.15
C ILE A 18 7.98 13.28 0.39
N ASP A 19 7.15 14.16 -0.15
CA ASP A 19 7.28 15.61 0.01
C ASP A 19 7.26 16.01 1.49
N MET A 20 6.34 15.43 2.27
CA MET A 20 6.27 15.66 3.71
C MET A 20 7.51 15.15 4.45
N ALA A 21 8.04 13.98 4.08
CA ALA A 21 9.27 13.48 4.67
C ALA A 21 10.46 14.41 4.38
N ASN A 22 10.56 14.93 3.15
CA ASN A 22 11.57 15.89 2.77
C ASN A 22 11.44 17.22 3.54
N LEU A 23 10.22 17.72 3.75
CA LEU A 23 9.95 18.90 4.58
C LEU A 23 10.38 18.71 6.05
N CYS A 24 10.39 17.46 6.52
CA CYS A 24 10.89 17.07 7.84
C CYS A 24 12.39 16.73 7.86
N GLU A 25 13.14 17.06 6.80
CA GLU A 25 14.59 16.81 6.68
C GLU A 25 14.95 15.32 6.83
N ILE A 26 14.06 14.42 6.36
CA ILE A 26 14.32 12.99 6.34
C ILE A 26 15.05 12.62 5.03
N ASP A 27 16.27 12.10 5.14
CA ASP A 27 17.12 11.76 3.98
C ASP A 27 16.56 10.64 3.07
N ALA A 28 15.77 9.73 3.65
CA ALA A 28 15.26 8.57 2.94
C ALA A 28 13.92 8.08 3.48
N VAL A 29 13.08 7.57 2.58
CA VAL A 29 11.84 6.89 2.93
C VAL A 29 11.84 5.45 2.44
N LYS A 30 11.15 4.57 3.17
CA LYS A 30 10.93 3.18 2.75
C LYS A 30 9.45 2.87 2.53
N PHE A 31 9.18 2.15 1.45
CA PHE A 31 7.89 1.55 1.14
C PHE A 31 7.91 0.06 1.48
N GLN A 32 6.75 -0.51 1.80
CA GLN A 32 6.61 -1.95 2.02
C GLN A 32 6.05 -2.60 0.75
N LYS A 33 6.78 -3.57 0.19
CA LYS A 33 6.32 -4.39 -0.95
C LYS A 33 6.01 -5.81 -0.47
N ARG A 34 4.85 -6.35 -0.86
CA ARG A 34 4.47 -7.74 -0.58
C ARG A 34 3.91 -8.42 -1.83
N THR A 35 3.81 -9.75 -1.73
CA THR A 35 3.04 -10.59 -2.66
C THR A 35 1.82 -11.12 -1.90
N PRO A 36 0.65 -10.47 -1.99
CA PRO A 36 -0.53 -10.80 -1.20
C PRO A 36 -0.91 -12.28 -1.24
N GLU A 37 -0.77 -12.93 -2.38
CA GLU A 37 -1.06 -14.34 -2.62
C GLU A 37 -0.27 -15.29 -1.72
N ILE A 38 0.95 -14.89 -1.37
CA ILE A 38 1.88 -15.64 -0.52
C ILE A 38 1.72 -15.21 0.94
N CYS A 39 1.58 -13.89 1.19
CA CYS A 39 1.59 -13.33 2.53
C CYS A 39 0.24 -13.42 3.27
N VAL A 40 -0.87 -13.66 2.57
CA VAL A 40 -2.20 -13.77 3.18
C VAL A 40 -2.55 -15.25 3.39
N PRO A 41 -2.76 -15.71 4.64
CA PRO A 41 -3.21 -17.07 4.91
C PRO A 41 -4.54 -17.38 4.21
N GLU A 42 -4.71 -18.61 3.72
CA GLU A 42 -5.88 -19.00 2.91
C GLU A 42 -7.22 -18.67 3.58
N HIS A 43 -7.35 -18.99 4.88
CA HIS A 43 -8.56 -18.71 5.66
C HIS A 43 -8.89 -17.21 5.79
N LYS A 44 -7.92 -16.32 5.56
CA LYS A 44 -8.10 -14.87 5.59
C LYS A 44 -8.45 -14.27 4.23
N LYS A 45 -8.18 -14.96 3.12
CA LYS A 45 -8.29 -14.36 1.78
C LYS A 45 -9.69 -13.88 1.46
N ASN A 46 -10.69 -14.66 1.82
CA ASN A 46 -12.11 -14.43 1.50
C ASN A 46 -12.86 -13.63 2.57
N GLU A 47 -12.20 -13.18 3.64
CA GLU A 47 -12.84 -12.31 4.63
C GLU A 47 -13.19 -10.97 3.97
N ILE A 48 -14.46 -10.59 3.97
CA ILE A 48 -14.92 -9.31 3.44
C ILE A 48 -14.52 -8.19 4.40
N ARG A 49 -14.05 -7.08 3.85
CA ARG A 49 -13.79 -5.84 4.58
C ARG A 49 -14.50 -4.68 3.91
N GLU A 50 -15.04 -3.80 4.74
CA GLU A 50 -15.46 -2.47 4.31
C GLU A 50 -14.21 -1.62 4.04
N THR A 51 -14.10 -1.10 2.83
CA THR A 51 -12.95 -0.31 2.39
C THR A 51 -13.40 0.95 1.64
N PRO A 52 -12.50 1.93 1.39
CA PRO A 52 -12.83 3.09 0.55
C PRO A 52 -13.25 2.73 -0.88
N TRP A 53 -13.02 1.49 -1.33
CA TRP A 53 -13.42 0.98 -2.64
C TRP A 53 -14.67 0.09 -2.57
N GLY A 54 -15.40 0.13 -1.47
CA GLY A 54 -16.54 -0.75 -1.17
C GLY A 54 -16.13 -2.03 -0.45
N ASP A 55 -17.10 -2.93 -0.31
CA ASP A 55 -16.91 -4.24 0.30
C ASP A 55 -16.15 -5.15 -0.64
N ILE A 56 -14.92 -5.49 -0.26
CA ILE A 56 -14.03 -6.36 -1.03
C ILE A 56 -13.39 -7.38 -0.12
N THR A 57 -12.90 -8.48 -0.70
CA THR A 57 -12.16 -9.48 0.06
C THR A 57 -10.85 -8.90 0.60
N TYR A 58 -10.35 -9.46 1.70
CA TYR A 58 -9.09 -9.04 2.28
C TYR A 58 -7.93 -9.20 1.29
N LEU A 59 -7.96 -10.24 0.45
CA LEU A 59 -6.96 -10.41 -0.60
C LEU A 59 -7.03 -9.28 -1.63
N GLU A 60 -8.22 -8.92 -2.12
CA GLU A 60 -8.40 -7.82 -3.08
C GLU A 60 -7.97 -6.48 -2.51
N TYR A 61 -8.31 -6.21 -1.25
CA TYR A 61 -7.84 -5.02 -0.53
C TYR A 61 -6.32 -4.93 -0.53
N ARG A 62 -5.64 -6.04 -0.20
CA ARG A 62 -4.18 -6.09 -0.20
C ARG A 62 -3.63 -5.87 -1.60
N LYS A 63 -4.21 -6.49 -2.63
CA LYS A 63 -3.81 -6.28 -4.03
C LYS A 63 -3.96 -4.84 -4.49
N LYS A 64 -5.08 -4.18 -4.17
CA LYS A 64 -5.33 -2.77 -4.53
C LYS A 64 -4.33 -1.78 -3.93
N ILE A 65 -3.75 -2.10 -2.79
CA ILE A 65 -2.75 -1.25 -2.13
C ILE A 65 -1.36 -1.43 -2.71
N GLU A 66 -1.03 -2.62 -3.21
CA GLU A 66 0.32 -2.95 -3.66
C GLU A 66 0.63 -2.29 -5.01
N PHE A 67 1.74 -1.54 -5.06
CA PHE A 67 2.28 -0.99 -6.30
C PHE A 67 2.89 -2.06 -7.20
N GLY A 68 2.59 -2.02 -8.50
CA GLY A 68 3.22 -2.79 -9.55
C GLY A 68 4.47 -2.10 -10.09
N GLU A 69 5.02 -2.64 -11.18
CA GLU A 69 6.23 -2.10 -11.80
C GLU A 69 6.04 -0.69 -12.36
N GLU A 70 4.85 -0.39 -12.88
CA GLU A 70 4.54 0.93 -13.44
C GLU A 70 4.55 2.02 -12.38
N GLU A 71 4.07 1.73 -11.18
CA GLU A 71 4.08 2.68 -10.05
C GLU A 71 5.48 2.96 -9.49
N TYR A 72 6.45 2.07 -9.72
CA TYR A 72 7.84 2.25 -9.28
C TYR A 72 8.74 2.93 -10.33
N LYS A 73 8.26 3.13 -11.56
CA LYS A 73 8.98 3.84 -12.63
C LYS A 73 8.73 5.34 -12.57
#